data_AF-A0A7Y2DVL6-F1
#
_entry.id   AF-A0A7Y2DVL6-F1
#
_cell.length_a   1.000
_cell.length_b   1.000
_cell.length_c   1.000
_cell.angle_alpha   90.00
_cell.angle_beta   90.00
_cell.angle_gamma   90.00
#
_symmetry.space_group_name_H-M   'P 1'
#
loop_
_entity.id
_entity.type
_entity.pdbx_description
1 polymer ?
#
loop_
_entity_poly.entity_id
_entity_poly.type
_entity_poly.pdbx_seq_one_letter_code
_entity_poly.pdbx_strand_id
1 'polypeptide(L)' 'PDVVISNGAAVAVPFFVEAKRRGIPRVFVEVYDRIDSRTLTGRLVKPLCTSFLVQWPEQQELYPGSQLIGPLY' A
#
# COMPACT_ATOMS: atom_id res chain seq x y z
N PRO A 1 11.10 -12.97 7.82
CA PRO A 1 11.21 -12.29 6.52
C PRO A 1 11.65 -10.85 6.76
N ASP A 2 12.42 -10.30 5.85
CA ASP A 2 13.01 -8.95 6.00
C ASP A 2 12.02 -7.84 5.61
N VAL A 3 11.03 -8.17 4.78
CA VAL A 3 9.95 -7.26 4.35
C VAL A 3 8.72 -8.05 3.94
N VAL A 4 7.53 -7.46 4.13
CA VAL A 4 6.27 -7.92 3.55
C VAL A 4 5.81 -6.90 2.52
N ILE A 5 5.61 -7.36 1.28
CA ILE A 5 5.15 -6.52 0.17
C ILE A 5 3.80 -7.07 -0.32
N SER A 6 2.83 -6.18 -0.57
CA SER A 6 1.56 -6.55 -1.20
C SER A 6 1.10 -5.48 -2.18
N ASN A 7 0.64 -5.91 -3.35
CA ASN A 7 -0.12 -5.11 -4.31
C ASN A 7 -1.61 -5.52 -4.39
N GLY A 8 -2.05 -6.42 -3.49
CA GLY A 8 -3.36 -7.07 -3.55
C GLY A 8 -4.26 -6.79 -2.34
N ALA A 9 -5.58 -6.86 -2.57
CA ALA A 9 -6.61 -6.40 -1.64
C ALA A 9 -7.00 -7.39 -0.53
N ALA A 10 -7.09 -8.69 -0.83
CA ALA A 10 -7.90 -9.62 -0.04
C ALA A 10 -7.29 -10.06 1.29
N VAL A 11 -5.98 -10.34 1.30
CA VAL A 11 -5.30 -10.89 2.49
C VAL A 11 -4.23 -9.97 3.06
N ALA A 12 -4.02 -8.79 2.47
CA ALA A 12 -2.97 -7.87 2.92
C ALA A 12 -3.17 -7.43 4.37
N VAL A 13 -4.41 -7.18 4.80
CA VAL A 13 -4.72 -6.69 6.16
C VAL A 13 -4.22 -7.65 7.25
N PRO A 14 -4.60 -8.96 7.30
CA PRO A 14 -4.12 -9.85 8.34
C PRO A 14 -2.60 -10.05 8.32
N PHE A 15 -1.98 -10.11 7.14
CA PHE A 15 -0.51 -10.23 7.05
C PHE A 15 0.21 -8.97 7.51
N PHE A 16 -0.33 -7.79 7.23
CA PHE A 16 0.27 -6.52 7.67
C PHE A 16 0.12 -6.33 9.18
N VAL A 17 -0.99 -6.77 9.76
CA VAL A 17 -1.16 -6.81 11.22
C VAL A 17 -0.13 -7.73 11.87
N GLU A 18 0.06 -8.94 11.33
CA GLU A 18 1.02 -9.89 11.86
C GLU A 18 2.48 -9.41 11.68
N ALA A 19 2.80 -8.86 10.52
CA ALA A 19 4.09 -8.23 10.26
C ALA A 19 4.35 -7.05 11.21
N LYS A 20 3.32 -6.25 11.52
CA LYS A 20 3.40 -5.14 12.49
C LYS A 20 3.73 -5.64 13.88
N ARG A 21 3.09 -6.72 14.34
CA ARG A 21 3.40 -7.36 15.63
C ARG A 21 4.83 -7.86 15.73
N ARG A 22 5.40 -8.32 14.62
CA ARG A 22 6.78 -8.84 14.54
C ARG A 22 7.84 -7.76 14.25
N GLY A 23 7.45 -6.49 14.12
CA GLY A 23 8.38 -5.41 13.76
C GLY A 23 8.90 -5.47 12.32
N ILE A 24 8.27 -6.26 11.45
CA ILE A 24 8.71 -6.48 10.07
C ILE A 24 8.24 -5.30 9.20
N PRO A 25 9.10 -4.70 8.36
CA PRO A 25 8.73 -3.67 7.39
C PRO A 25 7.59 -4.11 6.46
N ARG A 26 6.64 -3.21 6.21
CA ARG A 26 5.42 -3.48 5.44
C ARG A 26 5.29 -2.47 4.31
N VAL A 27 5.31 -2.94 3.06
CA VAL A 27 5.22 -2.10 1.87
C VAL A 27 3.96 -2.46 1.10
N PHE A 28 3.11 -1.47 0.86
CA PHE A 28 1.92 -1.65 0.02
C PHE A 28 2.07 -0.89 -1.29
N VAL A 29 1.70 -1.50 -2.41
CA VAL A 29 1.61 -0.86 -3.72
C VAL A 29 0.13 -0.77 -4.09
N GLU A 30 -0.37 0.45 -4.31
CA GLU A 30 -1.77 0.63 -4.73
C GLU A 30 -1.99 0.10 -6.15
N VAL A 31 -3.19 -0.43 -6.38
CA VAL A 31 -3.59 -1.03 -7.66
C VAL A 31 -3.62 -0.01 -8.80
N TYR A 32 -3.48 -0.50 -10.02
CA TYR A 32 -3.38 0.36 -11.20
C TYR A 32 -4.73 0.78 -11.80
N ASP A 33 -5.80 0.04 -11.50
CA ASP A 33 -7.14 0.24 -12.07
C ASP A 33 -7.98 1.28 -11.31
N ARG A 34 -7.44 1.83 -10.21
CA ARG A 34 -8.09 2.82 -9.35
C ARG A 34 -7.17 4.01 -9.14
N ILE A 35 -7.15 4.88 -10.14
CA ILE A 35 -6.27 6.07 -10.18
C ILE A 35 -6.90 7.24 -9.40
N ASP A 36 -8.21 7.41 -9.53
CA ASP A 36 -8.98 8.56 -9.06
C ASP A 36 -9.76 8.30 -7.75
N SER A 37 -9.68 7.09 -7.21
CA SER A 37 -10.44 6.66 -6.04
C SER A 37 -9.62 5.79 -5.09
N ARG A 38 -9.94 5.88 -3.79
CA ARG A 38 -9.26 5.10 -2.74
C ARG A 38 -9.83 3.68 -2.69
N THR A 39 -8.97 2.66 -2.72
CA THR A 39 -9.40 1.29 -2.45
C THR A 39 -9.68 1.09 -0.96
N LEU A 40 -10.61 0.18 -0.64
CA LEU A 40 -10.89 -0.18 0.75
C LEU A 40 -9.63 -0.76 1.42
N THR A 41 -8.89 -1.63 0.72
CA THR A 41 -7.66 -2.19 1.25
C THR A 41 -6.60 -1.11 1.46
N GLY A 42 -6.36 -0.24 0.48
CA GLY A 42 -5.40 0.86 0.59
C GLY A 42 -5.66 1.73 1.82
N ARG A 43 -6.93 2.06 2.08
CA ARG A 43 -7.34 2.76 3.31
C ARG A 43 -7.03 1.98 4.59
N LEU A 44 -7.29 0.68 4.61
CA LEU A 44 -7.12 -0.17 5.80
C LEU A 44 -5.65 -0.46 6.10
N VAL A 45 -4.83 -0.67 5.08
CA VAL A 45 -3.41 -1.03 5.24
C VAL A 45 -2.50 0.17 5.40
N LYS A 46 -2.87 1.35 4.89
CA LYS A 46 -2.05 2.58 5.02
C LYS A 46 -1.54 2.86 6.43
N PRO A 47 -2.34 2.84 7.51
CA PRO A 47 -1.83 3.04 8.88
C PRO A 47 -0.97 1.89 9.41
N LEU A 48 -0.92 0.76 8.69
CA LEU A 48 -0.06 -0.38 9.00
C LEU A 48 1.22 -0.35 8.17
N CYS A 49 1.28 0.40 7.07
CA CYS A 49 2.44 0.44 6.18
C CYS A 49 3.63 1.14 6.84
N THR A 50 4.82 0.63 6.56
CA THR A 50 6.06 1.40 6.69
C THR A 50 6.23 2.32 5.48
N SER A 51 5.90 1.82 4.28
CA SER A 51 5.90 2.59 3.04
C SER A 51 4.65 2.29 2.23
N PHE A 52 4.02 3.33 1.70
CA PHE A 52 2.85 3.22 0.83
C PHE A 52 3.21 3.77 -0.53
N LEU A 53 3.17 2.93 -1.55
CA LEU A 53 3.63 3.23 -2.90
C LEU A 53 2.42 3.43 -3.81
N VAL A 54 2.44 4.50 -4.59
CA VAL A 54 1.44 4.82 -5.60
C VAL A 54 2.10 4.92 -6.97
N GLN A 55 1.33 4.71 -8.02
CA GLN A 55 1.85 4.63 -9.39
C GLN A 55 1.52 5.88 -10.21
N TRP A 56 0.46 6.60 -9.84
CA TRP A 56 0.02 7.84 -10.50
C TRP A 56 0.06 9.05 -9.56
N PRO A 57 0.37 10.27 -10.07
CA PRO A 57 0.28 11.51 -9.29
C PRO A 57 -1.09 11.72 -8.63
N GLU A 58 -2.18 11.37 -9.32
CA GLU A 58 -3.56 11.48 -8.84
C GLU A 58 -3.78 10.61 -7.58
N GLN A 59 -3.20 9.41 -7.57
CA GLN A 59 -3.23 8.56 -6.38
C GLN A 59 -2.42 9.16 -5.21
N GLN A 60 -1.35 9.90 -5.51
CA GLN A 60 -0.55 10.57 -4.50
C GLN A 60 -1.34 11.65 -3.75
N GLU A 61 -2.19 12.38 -4.47
CA GLU A 61 -3.13 13.35 -3.88
C GLU A 61 -4.15 12.66 -2.96
N LEU A 62 -4.63 11.47 -3.34
CA LEU A 62 -5.54 10.67 -2.51
C LEU A 62 -4.86 10.12 -1.26
N TYR A 63 -3.57 9.83 -1.33
CA TYR A 63 -2.82 9.25 -0.23
C TYR A 63 -1.62 10.13 0.19
N PRO A 64 -1.85 11.21 0.97
CA PRO A 64 -0.76 12.02 1.50
C PRO A 64 0.28 11.18 2.26
N GLY A 65 1.57 11.43 2.00
CA GLY A 65 2.68 10.65 2.55
C GLY A 65 2.98 9.34 1.81
N SER A 66 2.34 9.10 0.66
CA SER A 66 2.73 8.02 -0.25
C SER A 66 3.91 8.41 -1.15
N GLN A 67 4.65 7.41 -1.60
CA GLN A 67 5.76 7.56 -2.52
C GLN A 67 5.33 7.18 -3.94
N LEU A 68 5.48 8.10 -4.88
CA LEU A 68 5.23 7.85 -6.29
C LEU A 68 6.38 7.02 -6.89
N ILE A 69 6.06 5.83 -7.39
CA ILE A 69 7.03 4.90 -8.02
C ILE A 69 6.88 4.81 -9.54
N GLY A 70 5.88 5.47 -10.11
CA GLY A 70 5.58 5.49 -11.53
C GLY A 70 4.66 4.35 -11.98
N PRO A 71 4.07 4.47 -13.18
CA PRO A 71 3.14 3.48 -13.72
C PRO A 71 3.85 2.26 -14.31
N LEU A 72 3.15 1.13 -14.36
CA LEU A 72 3.55 -0.04 -15.15
C LEU A 72 3.26 0.24 -16.64
N TYR A 73 4.29 0.10 -17.50
CA TYR A 73 4.20 0.20 -18.96
C TYR A 73 4.29 -1.16 -19.62
#